data_AF-A0A1C6DNI3-F1
#
_entry.id   AF-A0A1C6DNI3-F1
#
_cell.length_a   1.000
_cell.length_b   1.000
_cell.length_c   1.000
_cell.angle_alpha   90.00
_cell.angle_beta   90.00
_cell.angle_gamma   90.00
#
_symmetry.space_group_name_H-M   'P 1'
#
loop_
_entity.id
_entity.type
_entity.pdbx_description
1 polymer ?
#
loop_
_entity_poly.entity_id
_entity_poly.type
_entity_poly.pdbx_seq_one_letter_code
_entity_poly.pdbx_strand_id
1 'polypeptide(L)'
;MAGKNNATFQNKVKVLNKLFDAGCDTEKKLQQLDMAAILAIPNITIPDMTLIMEFQKQTKAGKLFSYLGGGSEEAGKSQRGDGNGAEQE
;
A
#
# COMPACT_ATOMS: atom_id res chain seq x y z
N MET A 1 -16.01 -12.04 -11.82
CA MET A 1 -15.57 -10.95 -10.91
C MET A 1 -14.04 -10.88 -10.89
N ALA A 2 -13.40 -10.12 -11.79
CA ALA A 2 -11.93 -9.96 -11.80
C ALA A 2 -11.45 -8.50 -12.00
N GLY A 3 -12.36 -7.54 -12.18
CA GLY A 3 -12.02 -6.18 -12.58
C GLY A 3 -11.72 -5.17 -11.45
N LYS A 4 -12.18 -5.42 -10.22
CA LYS A 4 -12.06 -4.41 -9.13
C LYS A 4 -10.71 -4.42 -8.42
N ASN A 5 -10.06 -5.57 -8.27
CA ASN A 5 -8.82 -5.68 -7.51
C ASN A 5 -7.60 -5.14 -8.29
N ASN A 6 -7.60 -5.29 -9.61
CA ASN A 6 -6.52 -4.79 -10.47
C ASN A 6 -6.49 -3.24 -10.50
N ALA A 7 -7.67 -2.61 -10.57
CA ALA A 7 -7.78 -1.15 -10.48
C ALA A 7 -7.19 -0.60 -9.16
N THR A 8 -7.38 -1.32 -8.05
CA THR A 8 -6.84 -0.92 -6.74
C THR A 8 -5.32 -1.04 -6.67
N PHE A 9 -4.71 -2.10 -7.22
CA PHE A 9 -3.26 -2.24 -7.24
C PHE A 9 -2.60 -1.25 -8.21
N GLN A 10 -3.16 -1.08 -9.41
CA GLN A 10 -2.63 -0.12 -10.38
C GLN A 10 -2.66 1.31 -9.84
N ASN A 11 -3.70 1.70 -9.11
CA ASN A 11 -3.76 3.01 -8.47
C ASN A 11 -2.69 3.16 -7.38
N LYS A 12 -2.46 2.12 -6.57
CA LYS A 12 -1.36 2.08 -5.59
C LYS A 12 -0.01 2.31 -6.24
N VAL A 13 0.29 1.60 -7.32
CA VAL A 13 1.55 1.75 -8.07
C VAL A 13 1.68 3.15 -8.67
N LYS A 14 0.60 3.71 -9.24
CA LYS A 14 0.61 5.08 -9.77
C LYS A 14 0.95 6.13 -8.70
N VAL A 15 0.38 5.99 -7.50
CA VAL A 15 0.69 6.90 -6.38
C VAL A 15 2.11 6.73 -5.88
N LEU A 16 2.62 5.50 -5.81
CA LEU A 16 4.03 5.25 -5.49
C LEU A 16 4.98 5.92 -6.50
N ASN A 17 4.70 5.83 -7.79
CA ASN A 17 5.51 6.50 -8.81
C ASN A 17 5.52 8.02 -8.61
N LYS A 18 4.35 8.63 -8.34
CA LYS A 18 4.26 10.07 -8.02
C LYS A 18 5.10 10.45 -6.79
N LEU A 19 5.11 9.61 -5.75
CA LEU A 19 5.92 9.82 -4.56
C LEU A 19 7.42 9.74 -4.89
N PHE A 20 7.83 8.75 -5.68
CA PHE A 20 9.22 8.62 -6.12
C PHE A 20 9.69 9.80 -6.97
N ASP A 21 8.87 10.25 -7.93
CA ASP A 21 9.14 11.44 -8.74
C ASP A 21 9.24 12.72 -7.89
N ALA A 22 8.52 12.78 -6.77
CA ALA A 22 8.59 13.86 -5.78
C ALA A 22 9.75 13.72 -4.78
N GLY A 23 10.61 12.71 -4.91
CA GLY A 23 11.77 12.49 -4.04
C GLY A 23 11.45 11.80 -2.71
N CYS A 24 10.29 11.13 -2.60
CA CYS A 24 9.89 10.30 -1.47
C CYS A 24 10.23 8.82 -1.74
N ASP A 25 11.50 8.47 -1.58
CA ASP A 25 12.10 7.18 -1.95
C ASP A 25 12.38 6.22 -0.80
N THR A 26 12.10 6.65 0.44
CA THR A 26 12.28 5.80 1.63
C THR A 26 11.02 5.76 2.46
N GLU A 27 10.81 4.66 3.18
CA GLU A 27 9.72 4.53 4.16
C GLU A 27 9.77 5.65 5.22
N LYS A 28 10.97 6.08 5.61
CA LYS A 28 11.15 7.20 6.54
C LYS A 28 10.61 8.51 5.95
N LYS A 29 10.94 8.83 4.70
CA LYS A 29 10.42 10.02 4.02
C LYS A 29 8.90 9.95 3.85
N LEU A 30 8.37 8.77 3.52
CA LEU A 30 6.93 8.54 3.43
C LEU A 30 6.24 8.81 4.77
N GLN A 31 6.77 8.30 5.88
CA GLN A 31 6.23 8.53 7.23
C GLN A 31 6.28 9.99 7.67
N GLN A 32 7.27 10.75 7.20
CA GLN A 32 7.48 12.17 7.51
C GLN A 32 6.77 13.11 6.53
N LEU A 33 6.15 12.59 5.47
CA LEU A 33 5.51 13.40 4.44
C LEU A 33 4.33 14.19 5.03
N ASP A 34 4.43 15.52 5.03
CA ASP A 34 3.40 16.40 5.56
C ASP A 34 2.36 16.73 4.50
N MET A 35 1.19 17.23 4.91
CA MET A 35 0.12 17.63 3.99
C MET A 35 0.57 18.69 2.97
N ALA A 36 1.44 19.62 3.38
CA ALA A 36 2.01 20.62 2.48
C ALA A 36 2.87 19.98 1.38
N ALA A 37 3.69 18.98 1.73
CA ALA A 37 4.50 18.23 0.78
C ALA A 37 3.64 17.37 -0.16
N ILE A 38 2.56 16.75 0.36
CA ILE A 38 1.59 16.00 -0.46
C ILE A 38 0.93 16.90 -1.50
N LEU A 39 0.51 18.10 -1.10
CA LEU A 39 -0.11 19.08 -2.00
C LEU A 39 0.87 19.64 -3.05
N ALA A 40 2.18 19.61 -2.78
CA ALA A 40 3.21 20.02 -3.73
C ALA A 40 3.47 18.98 -4.83
N ILE A 41 2.96 17.75 -4.70
CA ILE A 41 3.12 16.71 -5.73
C ILE A 41 2.30 17.10 -6.97
N PRO A 42 2.93 17.16 -8.17
CA PRO A 42 2.22 17.56 -9.38
C PRO A 42 1.11 16.57 -9.74
N ASN A 43 -0.03 17.10 -10.20
CA ASN A 43 -1.20 16.33 -10.61
C ASN A 43 -1.72 15.37 -9.51
N ILE A 44 -1.57 15.71 -8.24
CA ILE A 44 -2.12 14.92 -7.13
C ILE A 44 -3.64 15.09 -7.06
N THR A 45 -4.36 13.98 -6.89
CA THR A 45 -5.82 13.99 -6.75
C THR A 45 -6.23 13.64 -5.32
N ILE A 46 -7.46 13.98 -4.91
CA ILE A 46 -7.97 13.62 -3.57
C ILE A 46 -7.90 12.11 -3.28
N PRO A 47 -8.24 11.20 -4.22
CA PRO A 47 -8.03 9.77 -4.04
C PRO A 47 -6.57 9.39 -3.79
N ASP A 48 -5.62 10.05 -4.48
CA ASP A 48 -4.20 9.81 -4.28
C ASP A 48 -3.76 10.21 -2.86
N MET A 49 -4.25 11.34 -2.36
CA MET A 49 -3.97 11.80 -0.98
C MET A 49 -4.45 10.79 0.06
N THR A 50 -5.67 10.27 -0.10
CA THR A 50 -6.19 9.20 0.77
C THR A 50 -5.29 7.97 0.75
N LEU A 51 -4.78 7.62 -0.43
CA LEU A 51 -3.89 6.46 -0.58
C LEU A 51 -2.52 6.70 0.05
N ILE A 52 -1.98 7.91 -0.05
CA ILE A 52 -0.74 8.31 0.63
C ILE A 52 -0.91 8.20 2.14
N MET A 53 -2.03 8.68 2.71
CA MET A 53 -2.31 8.55 4.14
C MET A 53 -2.41 7.08 4.58
N GLU A 54 -3.03 6.22 3.78
CA GLU A 54 -3.04 4.79 4.03
C GLU A 54 -1.63 4.18 3.92
N PHE A 55 -0.82 4.58 2.95
CA PHE A 55 0.58 4.15 2.89
C PHE A 55 1.36 4.55 4.13
N GLN A 56 1.20 5.77 4.63
CA GLN A 56 1.82 6.22 5.88
C GLN A 56 1.40 5.35 7.06
N LYS A 57 0.10 5.05 7.18
CA LYS A 57 -0.44 4.18 8.23
C LYS A 57 0.14 2.77 8.15
N GLN A 58 0.14 2.16 6.97
CA GLN A 58 0.62 0.80 6.75
C GLN A 58 2.15 0.69 6.90
N THR A 59 2.89 1.75 6.57
CA THR A 59 4.34 1.83 6.79
C THR A 59 4.65 1.89 8.29
N LYS A 60 3.91 2.69 9.07
CA LYS A 60 4.04 2.72 10.54
C LYS A 60 3.70 1.38 11.19
N ALA A 61 2.78 0.61 10.60
CA ALA A 61 2.40 -0.71 11.06
C ALA A 61 3.36 -1.84 10.59
N GLY A 62 4.35 -1.56 9.73
CA GLY A 62 5.19 -2.59 9.11
C GLY A 62 4.42 -3.53 8.17
N LYS A 63 3.28 -3.09 7.64
CA LYS A 63 2.35 -3.87 6.81
C LYS A 63 2.23 -3.35 5.37
N LEU A 64 3.07 -2.41 4.95
CA LEU A 64 3.00 -1.80 3.62
C LEU A 64 3.00 -2.84 2.49
N PHE A 65 3.88 -3.84 2.54
CA PHE A 65 3.92 -4.92 1.54
C PHE A 65 2.63 -5.75 1.50
N SER A 66 2.09 -6.11 2.67
CA SER A 66 0.81 -6.80 2.79
C SER A 66 -0.30 -5.96 2.15
N TYR A 67 -0.37 -4.68 2.48
CA TYR A 67 -1.35 -3.74 1.93
C TYR A 67 -1.24 -3.59 0.41
N LEU A 68 -0.02 -3.49 -0.12
CA LEU A 68 0.22 -3.42 -1.56
C LEU A 68 -0.20 -4.72 -2.25
N GLY A 69 0.07 -5.88 -1.65
CA GLY A 69 -0.35 -7.20 -2.14
C GLY A 69 -1.85 -7.51 -1.98
N GLY A 70 -2.65 -6.58 -1.47
CA GLY A 70 -4.10 -6.76 -1.29
C GLY A 70 -4.52 -7.34 0.06
N GLY A 71 -3.59 -7.51 1.00
CA GLY A 71 -3.87 -7.82 2.39
C GLY A 71 -4.39 -6.58 3.12
N SER A 72 -5.72 -6.45 3.22
CA SER A 72 -6.35 -5.52 4.16
C SER A 72 -6.41 -6.13 5.55
N GLU A 73 -6.27 -5.32 6.60
CA GLU A 73 -6.47 -5.75 8.00
C GLU A 73 -7.88 -6.28 8.29
N GLU A 74 -8.83 -6.05 7.39
CA GLU A 74 -10.19 -6.61 7.43
C GLU A 74 -10.30 -8.05 6.87
N ALA A 75 -9.25 -8.56 6.22
CA ALA A 75 -9.23 -9.93 5.67
C ALA A 75 -8.77 -10.99 6.69
N GLY A 76 -8.94 -10.75 7.99
CA GLY A 76 -8.61 -11.68 9.08
C GLY A 76 -9.46 -12.95 9.16
N LYS A 77 -10.14 -13.39 8.08
CA LYS A 77 -10.89 -14.67 8.12
C LYS A 77 -10.97 -15.47 6.83
N SER A 78 -10.12 -15.27 5.83
CA SER A 78 -10.05 -16.26 4.76
C SER A 78 -8.64 -16.45 4.24
N GLN A 79 -8.18 -17.70 4.39
CA GLN A 79 -7.00 -18.29 3.79
C GLN A 79 -5.65 -17.90 4.41
N ARG A 80 -5.48 -18.20 5.70
CA ARG A 80 -4.31 -19.00 6.08
C ARG A 80 -4.81 -20.43 6.22
N GLY A 81 -4.52 -21.25 5.22
CA GLY A 81 -4.59 -22.70 5.38
C GLY A 81 -3.44 -23.10 6.28
N ASP A 82 -3.77 -23.49 7.50
CA ASP A 82 -2.90 -24.27 8.36
C ASP A 82 -2.86 -25.73 7.86
N GLY A 83 -1.65 -26.31 7.87
CA GLY A 83 -1.40 -27.75 7.79
C GLY A 83 -0.78 -28.20 6.46
N ASN A 84 0.32 -28.97 6.40
CA ASN A 84 1.17 -29.55 7.41
C ASN A 84 2.40 -30.12 6.66
N GLY A 85 3.62 -29.96 7.19
CA GLY A 85 4.74 -30.78 6.76
C GLY A 85 4.63 -32.18 7.40
N ALA A 86 4.85 -33.23 6.64
CA ALA A 86 5.46 -34.49 7.08
C ALA A 86 5.54 -35.48 5.90
N GLU A 87 6.74 -35.65 5.41
CA GLU A 87 7.34 -36.90 4.92
C GLU A 87 6.86 -38.18 5.66
N GLN A 88 6.46 -39.20 4.86
CA GLN A 88 6.42 -40.67 5.08
C GLN A 88 5.44 -41.23 4.01
N GLU A 89 5.70 -42.25 3.19
CA GLU A 89 6.65 -43.38 3.18
C GLU A 89 7.06 -43.68 1.73
#